data_AF-A0A1Q3CHH7-F1
#
_entry.id   AF-A0A1Q3CHH7-F1
#
_cell.length_a   1.000
_cell.length_b   1.000
_cell.length_c   1.000
_cell.angle_alpha   90.00
_cell.angle_beta   90.00
_cell.angle_gamma   90.00
#
_symmetry.space_group_name_H-M   'P 1'
#
loop_
_entity.id
_entity.type
_entity.pdbx_description
1 polymer ?
#
loop_
_entity_poly.entity_id
_entity_poly.type
_entity_poly.pdbx_seq_one_letter_code
_entity_poly.pdbx_strand_id
1 'polypeptide(L)'
;DLYVTNHLINMYCKCGYLDYAHRLIDEMPERNLVSWTALVSGYAQHGLSHECFRVFSAMLEHYQPNEFAVASVLSSCDYLHGKLVHALALKMSLDCFAYVVNALINMYCRSCGYGDGSDEAWRVFVTFGYRNRTSWNSMIAGFLSHLGGDVADCHRLFMENNCRDIVMWTGIITAFAERDPEEALFFFRQLRREDFSPDRYTFSIALKACAGLVTERHALAVHSQVTKAGFDDDPVVANALVHAYARSGAIASSKQVFDEMRIRNLVSWNSMLKAYALHGQAEGALQLFSQMNVKPDSATIVALLSACSHAGLVEEGTKIFESMFEKYGIVPELDHYACMIDILGRAGYIGEAEKLISRMPMEPDAVVWSALLGSCRKHGETQLADLAAHKLQELQPGNSLGYVQLSNMYCCGGSFNEAGLIWKGMKGSRVRKEPGLSWIELGNKVHEFASGGQRHPQREAICAKLEALIGRLKEIGYVPETSLALRDIEVEQKEEQLYHHSEKLALAFAITSQGSLHCGRGVITIMKNIRICVDCHNFMKLASDLLSKEIVVRDSNRFHRFKNKFCSCNDYW
;
A
#
# COMPACT_ATOMS: atom_id res chain seq x y z
N ASP A 1 -21.98 40.75 -30.34
CA ASP A 1 -20.88 40.18 -31.14
C ASP A 1 -20.68 38.74 -30.72
N LEU A 2 -20.93 37.80 -31.64
CA LEU A 2 -20.89 36.35 -31.42
C LEU A 2 -19.51 35.86 -30.95
N TYR A 3 -18.43 36.50 -31.40
CA TYR A 3 -17.07 36.13 -31.02
C TYR A 3 -16.79 36.47 -29.55
N VAL A 4 -17.18 37.68 -29.13
CA VAL A 4 -17.03 38.16 -27.76
C VAL A 4 -17.88 37.37 -26.79
N THR A 5 -19.14 37.08 -27.13
CA THR A 5 -20.02 36.27 -26.27
C THR A 5 -19.49 34.85 -26.09
N ASN A 6 -18.93 34.22 -27.13
CA ASN A 6 -18.31 32.90 -27.02
C ASN A 6 -17.08 32.88 -26.08
N HIS A 7 -16.30 33.96 -26.09
CA HIS A 7 -15.16 34.10 -25.17
C HIS A 7 -15.61 34.33 -23.73
N LEU A 8 -16.69 35.09 -23.52
CA LEU A 8 -17.29 35.30 -22.20
C LEU A 8 -17.86 34.00 -21.63
N ILE A 9 -18.53 33.16 -22.43
CA ILE A 9 -18.99 31.83 -22.00
C ILE A 9 -17.80 30.99 -21.51
N ASN A 10 -16.73 30.90 -22.31
CA ASN A 10 -15.53 30.14 -21.93
C ASN A 10 -14.87 30.69 -20.66
N MET A 11 -14.84 32.02 -20.49
CA MET A 11 -14.31 32.66 -19.28
C MET A 11 -15.14 32.30 -18.05
N TYR A 12 -16.47 32.48 -18.11
CA TYR A 12 -17.36 32.12 -17.00
C TYR A 12 -17.26 30.64 -16.64
N CYS A 13 -17.19 29.75 -17.64
CA CYS A 13 -16.97 28.33 -17.42
C CYS A 13 -15.65 28.05 -16.70
N LYS A 14 -14.52 28.63 -17.12
CA LYS A 14 -13.22 28.44 -16.45
C LYS A 14 -13.18 28.99 -15.02
N CYS A 15 -13.98 30.00 -14.73
CA CYS A 15 -14.11 30.60 -13.40
C CYS A 15 -15.14 29.89 -12.50
N GLY A 16 -15.81 28.84 -12.98
CA GLY A 16 -16.84 28.11 -12.23
C GLY A 16 -18.21 28.80 -12.15
N TYR A 17 -18.40 29.92 -12.84
CA TYR A 17 -19.66 30.67 -12.88
C TYR A 17 -20.61 30.12 -13.96
N LEU A 18 -20.97 28.84 -13.87
CA LEU A 18 -21.72 28.12 -14.90
C LEU A 18 -23.14 28.68 -15.12
N ASP A 19 -23.79 29.19 -14.08
CA ASP A 19 -25.12 29.82 -14.20
C ASP A 19 -25.11 31.11 -15.04
N TYR A 20 -23.99 31.84 -15.02
CA TYR A 20 -23.81 33.03 -15.86
C TYR A 20 -23.49 32.62 -17.30
N ALA A 21 -22.70 31.56 -17.49
CA ALA A 21 -22.42 31.00 -18.81
C ALA A 21 -23.71 30.47 -19.49
N HIS A 22 -24.58 29.78 -18.74
CA HIS A 22 -25.84 29.25 -19.26
C HIS A 22 -26.83 30.38 -19.61
N ARG A 23 -27.01 31.36 -18.70
CA ARG A 23 -27.85 32.54 -18.98
C ARG A 23 -27.39 33.31 -20.21
N LEU A 24 -26.09 33.45 -20.38
CA LEU A 24 -25.52 34.12 -21.55
C LEU A 24 -25.87 33.38 -22.85
N ILE A 25 -25.94 32.05 -22.83
CA ILE A 25 -26.42 31.27 -24.00
C ILE A 25 -27.92 31.48 -24.24
N ASP A 26 -28.72 31.57 -23.19
CA ASP A 26 -30.18 31.77 -23.30
C ASP A 26 -30.49 33.16 -23.89
N GLU A 27 -29.73 34.18 -23.50
CA GLU A 27 -29.87 35.56 -23.98
C GLU A 27 -29.30 35.80 -25.39
N MET A 28 -28.50 34.87 -25.93
CA MET A 28 -27.92 35.01 -27.27
C MET A 28 -28.99 34.92 -28.37
N PRO A 29 -29.14 35.97 -29.22
CA PRO A 29 -30.11 35.96 -30.32
C PRO A 29 -29.73 34.97 -31.43
N GLU A 30 -28.43 34.74 -31.63
CA GLU A 30 -27.89 33.72 -32.52
C GLU A 30 -26.85 32.89 -31.78
N ARG A 31 -26.97 31.57 -31.88
CA ARG A 31 -26.06 30.59 -31.28
C ARG A 31 -25.33 29.86 -32.41
N ASN A 32 -24.11 29.42 -32.15
CA ASN A 32 -23.37 28.59 -33.09
C ASN A 32 -22.80 27.36 -32.38
N LEU A 33 -22.21 26.44 -33.15
CA LEU A 33 -21.64 25.22 -32.57
C LEU A 33 -20.60 25.54 -31.48
N VAL A 34 -19.82 26.61 -31.66
CA VAL A 34 -18.77 27.03 -30.70
C VAL A 34 -19.36 27.47 -29.36
N SER A 35 -20.48 28.22 -29.33
CA SER A 35 -21.14 28.60 -28.07
C SER A 35 -21.59 27.37 -27.28
N TRP A 36 -22.21 26.41 -27.97
CA TRP A 36 -22.68 25.17 -27.36
C TRP A 36 -21.54 24.27 -26.89
N THR A 37 -20.50 24.07 -27.72
CA THR A 37 -19.32 23.29 -27.34
C THR A 37 -18.63 23.88 -26.10
N ALA A 38 -18.48 25.21 -26.01
CA ALA A 38 -17.88 25.87 -24.85
C ALA A 38 -18.66 25.60 -23.56
N LEU A 39 -19.99 25.66 -23.63
CA LEU A 39 -20.85 25.40 -22.47
C LEU A 39 -20.79 23.93 -22.04
N VAL A 40 -20.86 23.00 -23.00
CA VAL A 40 -20.72 21.56 -22.77
C VAL A 40 -19.37 21.24 -22.11
N SER A 41 -18.26 21.77 -22.64
CA SER A 41 -16.92 21.59 -22.03
C SER A 41 -16.86 22.18 -20.62
N GLY A 42 -17.51 23.32 -20.37
CA GLY A 42 -17.56 23.95 -19.06
C GLY A 42 -18.23 23.10 -17.99
N TYR A 43 -19.42 22.56 -18.31
CA TYR A 43 -20.13 21.63 -17.42
C TYR A 43 -19.35 20.32 -17.21
N ALA A 44 -18.74 19.78 -18.27
CA ALA A 44 -17.93 18.58 -18.19
C ALA A 44 -16.71 18.74 -17.25
N GLN A 45 -16.00 19.87 -17.33
CA GLN A 45 -14.82 20.16 -16.50
C GLN A 45 -15.14 20.25 -15.00
N HIS A 46 -16.37 20.62 -14.64
CA HIS A 46 -16.81 20.75 -13.24
C HIS A 46 -17.49 19.48 -12.71
N GLY A 47 -17.49 18.38 -13.48
CA GLY A 47 -18.07 17.10 -13.06
C GLY A 47 -19.61 17.09 -13.00
N LEU A 48 -20.29 18.08 -13.58
CA LEU A 48 -21.75 18.16 -13.61
C LEU A 48 -22.30 17.35 -14.81
N SER A 49 -22.23 16.02 -14.70
CA SER A 49 -22.55 15.08 -15.78
C SER A 49 -23.98 15.20 -16.32
N HIS A 50 -24.97 15.34 -15.44
CA HIS A 50 -26.38 15.45 -15.82
C HIS A 50 -26.67 16.73 -16.63
N GLU A 51 -26.18 17.88 -16.16
CA GLU A 51 -26.38 19.15 -16.85
C GLU A 51 -25.59 19.19 -18.17
N CYS A 52 -24.37 18.63 -18.19
CA CYS A 52 -23.58 18.46 -19.40
C CYS A 52 -24.37 17.69 -20.48
N PHE A 53 -24.98 16.56 -20.11
CA PHE A 53 -25.78 15.76 -21.04
C PHE A 53 -27.04 16.50 -21.50
N ARG A 54 -27.69 17.27 -20.61
CA ARG A 54 -28.88 18.05 -20.95
C ARG A 54 -28.57 19.17 -21.97
N VAL A 55 -27.48 19.90 -21.75
CA VAL A 55 -26.99 20.93 -22.68
C VAL A 55 -26.57 20.29 -24.01
N PHE A 56 -25.92 19.13 -23.98
CA PHE A 56 -25.57 18.42 -25.21
C PHE A 56 -26.81 17.98 -25.99
N SER A 57 -27.83 17.43 -25.32
CA SER A 57 -29.10 17.07 -25.94
C SER A 57 -29.77 18.27 -26.61
N ALA A 58 -29.81 19.42 -25.95
CA ALA A 58 -30.35 20.66 -26.52
C ALA A 58 -29.56 21.13 -27.76
N MET A 59 -28.23 20.94 -27.77
CA MET A 59 -27.41 21.23 -28.94
C MET A 59 -27.81 20.33 -30.14
N LEU A 60 -28.09 19.05 -29.90
CA LEU A 60 -28.45 18.07 -30.94
C LEU A 60 -29.78 18.37 -31.64
N GLU A 61 -30.67 19.16 -31.03
CA GLU A 61 -31.96 19.57 -31.63
C GLU A 61 -31.77 20.48 -32.84
N HIS A 62 -30.65 21.21 -32.90
CA HIS A 62 -30.43 22.27 -33.87
C HIS A 62 -29.08 22.19 -34.60
N TYR A 63 -28.08 21.51 -34.04
CA TYR A 63 -26.72 21.47 -34.57
C TYR A 63 -26.13 20.06 -34.55
N GLN A 64 -25.30 19.76 -35.54
CA GLN A 64 -24.47 18.56 -35.52
C GLN A 64 -23.26 18.76 -34.59
N PRO A 65 -23.00 17.83 -33.66
CA PRO A 65 -21.84 17.91 -32.78
C PRO A 65 -20.54 17.74 -33.58
N ASN A 66 -19.51 18.47 -33.18
CA ASN A 66 -18.14 18.24 -33.65
C ASN A 66 -17.38 17.28 -32.71
N GLU A 67 -16.16 16.92 -33.09
CA GLU A 67 -15.26 16.05 -32.33
C GLU A 67 -14.98 16.56 -30.92
N PHE A 68 -14.95 17.88 -30.72
CA PHE A 68 -14.71 18.51 -29.42
C PHE A 68 -15.91 18.41 -28.49
N ALA A 69 -17.13 18.60 -29.00
CA ALA A 69 -18.36 18.47 -28.23
C ALA A 69 -18.56 17.02 -27.76
N VAL A 70 -18.40 16.05 -28.68
CA VAL A 70 -18.52 14.62 -28.35
C VAL A 70 -17.50 14.21 -27.29
N ALA A 71 -16.22 14.55 -27.47
CA ALA A 71 -15.17 14.20 -26.51
C ALA A 71 -15.37 14.88 -25.14
N SER A 72 -15.87 16.12 -25.12
CA SER A 72 -16.18 16.82 -23.86
C SER A 72 -17.28 16.11 -23.07
N VAL A 73 -18.36 15.71 -23.75
CA VAL A 73 -19.45 14.97 -23.08
C VAL A 73 -18.97 13.63 -22.56
N LEU A 74 -18.23 12.86 -23.37
CA LEU A 74 -17.66 11.57 -22.99
C LEU A 74 -16.78 11.65 -21.73
N SER A 75 -16.06 12.75 -21.53
CA SER A 75 -15.24 12.96 -20.33
C SER A 75 -16.05 13.04 -19.03
N SER A 76 -17.35 13.35 -19.11
CA SER A 76 -18.26 13.44 -17.96
C SER A 76 -19.33 12.34 -17.90
N CYS A 77 -19.46 11.52 -18.94
CA CYS A 77 -20.48 10.48 -19.01
C CYS A 77 -20.20 9.31 -18.06
N ASP A 78 -21.29 8.73 -17.55
CA ASP A 78 -21.31 7.37 -17.03
C ASP A 78 -21.31 6.33 -18.18
N TYR A 79 -21.26 5.05 -17.84
CA TYR A 79 -21.20 3.95 -18.82
C TYR A 79 -22.36 3.96 -19.82
N LEU A 80 -23.59 4.20 -19.35
CA LEU A 80 -24.80 4.08 -20.16
C LEU A 80 -24.92 5.25 -21.14
N HIS A 81 -24.79 6.48 -20.64
CA HIS A 81 -24.77 7.68 -21.47
C HIS A 81 -23.55 7.67 -22.41
N GLY A 82 -22.41 7.16 -21.94
CA GLY A 82 -21.20 6.97 -22.75
C GLY A 82 -21.42 6.05 -23.95
N LYS A 83 -22.15 4.93 -23.79
CA LYS A 83 -22.53 4.04 -24.89
C LYS A 83 -23.42 4.71 -25.93
N LEU A 84 -24.38 5.54 -25.50
CA LEU A 84 -25.24 6.30 -26.41
C LEU A 84 -24.43 7.31 -27.23
N VAL A 85 -23.54 8.05 -26.58
CA VAL A 85 -22.67 9.03 -27.23
C VAL A 85 -21.66 8.35 -28.16
N HIS A 86 -21.15 7.16 -27.80
CA HIS A 86 -20.31 6.35 -28.69
C HIS A 86 -21.07 5.91 -29.95
N ALA A 87 -22.31 5.42 -29.82
CA ALA A 87 -23.13 5.05 -30.96
C ALA A 87 -23.42 6.26 -31.87
N LEU A 88 -23.65 7.43 -31.30
CA LEU A 88 -23.78 8.69 -32.05
C LEU A 88 -22.48 9.03 -32.79
N ALA A 89 -21.32 8.91 -32.13
CA ALA A 89 -20.03 9.16 -32.75
C ALA A 89 -19.78 8.26 -33.97
N LEU A 90 -20.09 6.97 -33.87
CA LEU A 90 -20.01 6.01 -34.98
C LEU A 90 -20.97 6.39 -36.13
N LYS A 91 -22.22 6.75 -35.81
CA LYS A 91 -23.22 7.15 -36.82
C LYS A 91 -22.80 8.39 -37.59
N MET A 92 -22.04 9.27 -36.95
CA MET A 92 -21.54 10.53 -37.52
C MET A 92 -20.12 10.42 -38.08
N SER A 93 -19.50 9.24 -38.04
CA SER A 93 -18.11 9.02 -38.46
C SER A 93 -17.09 9.88 -37.69
N LEU A 94 -17.39 10.25 -36.45
CA LEU A 94 -16.50 11.00 -35.57
C LEU A 94 -15.49 10.09 -34.83
N ASP A 95 -15.65 8.78 -34.95
CA ASP A 95 -14.76 7.74 -34.42
C ASP A 95 -13.40 7.66 -35.14
N CYS A 96 -13.24 8.35 -36.27
CA CYS A 96 -11.95 8.49 -36.94
C CYS A 96 -11.03 9.53 -36.27
N PHE A 97 -11.57 10.42 -35.42
CA PHE A 97 -10.79 11.46 -34.76
C PHE A 97 -10.16 10.94 -33.46
N ALA A 98 -8.83 11.06 -33.37
CA ALA A 98 -8.07 10.59 -32.20
C ALA A 98 -8.58 11.18 -30.87
N TYR A 99 -9.08 12.41 -30.88
CA TYR A 99 -9.61 13.07 -29.67
C TYR A 99 -10.86 12.37 -29.12
N VAL A 100 -11.77 11.95 -30.01
CA VAL A 100 -12.99 11.21 -29.65
C VAL A 100 -12.63 9.80 -29.18
N VAL A 101 -11.74 9.11 -29.91
CA VAL A 101 -11.29 7.76 -29.55
C VAL A 101 -10.61 7.74 -28.18
N ASN A 102 -9.74 8.71 -27.88
CA ASN A 102 -9.08 8.80 -26.58
C ASN A 102 -10.07 9.08 -25.45
N ALA A 103 -11.09 9.92 -25.69
CA ALA A 103 -12.17 10.17 -24.74
C ALA A 103 -13.03 8.91 -24.52
N LEU A 104 -13.30 8.13 -25.56
CA LEU A 104 -14.00 6.84 -25.47
C LEU A 104 -13.21 5.82 -24.64
N ILE A 105 -11.91 5.64 -24.93
CA ILE A 105 -11.03 4.74 -24.17
C ILE A 105 -11.07 5.12 -22.69
N ASN A 106 -10.85 6.41 -22.36
CA ASN A 106 -10.88 6.87 -20.98
C ASN A 106 -12.27 6.69 -20.32
N MET A 107 -13.36 6.98 -21.03
CA MET A 107 -14.72 6.77 -20.52
C MET A 107 -14.98 5.29 -20.19
N TYR A 108 -14.63 4.38 -21.10
CA TYR A 108 -14.81 2.94 -20.89
C TYR A 108 -13.91 2.42 -19.76
N CYS A 109 -12.64 2.84 -19.71
CA CYS A 109 -11.71 2.47 -18.64
C CYS A 109 -12.16 2.94 -17.25
N ARG A 110 -12.74 4.14 -17.13
CA ARG A 110 -13.32 4.62 -15.85
C ARG A 110 -14.60 3.88 -15.47
N SER A 111 -15.31 3.33 -16.44
CA SER A 111 -16.60 2.67 -16.26
C SER A 111 -16.50 1.14 -16.07
N CYS A 112 -15.29 0.59 -15.95
CA CYS A 112 -15.03 -0.85 -15.84
C CYS A 112 -15.68 -1.55 -14.64
N GLY A 113 -16.29 -0.83 -13.69
CA GLY A 113 -17.12 -1.42 -12.63
C GLY A 113 -18.52 -1.88 -13.09
N TYR A 114 -18.94 -1.54 -14.31
CA TYR A 114 -20.23 -1.89 -14.90
C TYR A 114 -20.05 -2.62 -16.25
N GLY A 115 -20.30 -3.92 -16.30
CA GLY A 115 -20.35 -4.69 -17.56
C GLY A 115 -19.00 -5.01 -18.20
N ASP A 116 -18.95 -4.99 -19.54
CA ASP A 116 -17.83 -5.42 -20.42
C ASP A 116 -16.87 -4.26 -20.79
N GLY A 117 -16.80 -3.23 -19.95
CA GLY A 117 -16.15 -1.96 -20.27
C GLY A 117 -14.67 -2.08 -20.65
N SER A 118 -13.96 -3.10 -20.15
CA SER A 118 -12.58 -3.41 -20.54
C SER A 118 -12.48 -3.84 -22.00
N ASP A 119 -13.36 -4.73 -22.43
CA ASP A 119 -13.31 -5.30 -23.78
C ASP A 119 -13.78 -4.26 -24.79
N GLU A 120 -14.66 -3.36 -24.37
CA GLU A 120 -15.12 -2.24 -25.20
C GLU A 120 -14.05 -1.16 -25.37
N ALA A 121 -13.30 -0.84 -24.31
CA ALA A 121 -12.11 0.01 -24.43
C ALA A 121 -11.07 -0.62 -25.38
N TRP A 122 -10.83 -1.93 -25.22
CA TRP A 122 -9.90 -2.68 -26.08
C TRP A 122 -10.36 -2.69 -27.54
N ARG A 123 -11.65 -2.94 -27.80
CA ARG A 123 -12.22 -2.93 -29.15
C ARG A 123 -12.07 -1.57 -29.81
N VAL A 124 -12.42 -0.48 -29.10
CA VAL A 124 -12.24 0.89 -29.60
C VAL A 124 -10.78 1.16 -29.97
N PHE A 125 -9.84 0.71 -29.12
CA PHE A 125 -8.42 0.87 -29.36
C PHE A 125 -7.89 0.05 -30.55
N VAL A 126 -8.31 -1.21 -30.69
CA VAL A 126 -7.87 -2.08 -31.79
C VAL A 126 -8.49 -1.65 -33.12
N THR A 127 -9.76 -1.24 -33.13
CA THR A 127 -10.44 -0.76 -34.34
C THR A 127 -9.86 0.57 -34.83
N PHE A 128 -9.26 1.37 -33.94
CA PHE A 128 -8.62 2.62 -34.34
C PHE A 128 -7.32 2.39 -35.11
N GLY A 129 -7.34 2.69 -36.41
CA GLY A 129 -6.22 2.44 -37.32
C GLY A 129 -4.98 3.33 -37.11
N TYR A 130 -5.12 4.49 -36.43
CA TYR A 130 -4.03 5.44 -36.19
C TYR A 130 -3.84 5.74 -34.70
N ARG A 131 -3.21 4.83 -33.95
CA ARG A 131 -3.00 4.99 -32.51
C ARG A 131 -1.87 5.98 -32.23
N ASN A 132 -2.19 7.08 -31.57
CA ASN A 132 -1.20 8.08 -31.16
C ASN A 132 -0.75 7.86 -29.71
N ARG A 133 0.25 8.62 -29.24
CA ARG A 133 0.79 8.50 -27.87
C ARG A 133 -0.31 8.57 -26.80
N THR A 134 -1.27 9.48 -26.97
CA THR A 134 -2.38 9.65 -26.03
C THR A 134 -3.32 8.44 -25.98
N SER A 135 -3.55 7.74 -27.10
CA SER A 135 -4.33 6.50 -27.14
C SER A 135 -3.68 5.40 -26.29
N TRP A 136 -2.35 5.22 -26.44
CA TRP A 136 -1.58 4.26 -25.65
C TRP A 136 -1.53 4.63 -24.16
N ASN A 137 -1.32 5.92 -23.83
CA ASN A 137 -1.31 6.41 -22.45
C ASN A 137 -2.66 6.18 -21.76
N SER A 138 -3.77 6.43 -22.46
CA SER A 138 -5.11 6.24 -21.93
C SER A 138 -5.39 4.76 -21.64
N MET A 139 -4.91 3.86 -22.51
CA MET A 139 -5.04 2.43 -22.31
C MET A 139 -4.25 1.96 -21.08
N ILE A 140 -2.96 2.31 -20.98
CA ILE A 140 -2.12 1.96 -19.82
C ILE A 140 -2.73 2.53 -18.52
N ALA A 141 -3.16 3.80 -18.51
CA ALA A 141 -3.80 4.42 -17.36
C ALA A 141 -5.11 3.73 -16.96
N GLY A 142 -5.90 3.27 -17.94
CA GLY A 142 -7.09 2.46 -17.69
C GLY A 142 -6.75 1.16 -16.99
N PHE A 143 -5.75 0.44 -17.50
CA PHE A 143 -5.24 -0.78 -16.87
C PHE A 143 -4.67 -0.56 -15.45
N LEU A 144 -4.17 0.63 -15.15
CA LEU A 144 -3.65 0.99 -13.83
C LEU A 144 -4.72 1.35 -12.78
N SER A 145 -5.84 1.95 -13.21
CA SER A 145 -6.78 2.66 -12.30
C SER A 145 -7.91 1.79 -11.74
N HIS A 146 -8.50 0.89 -12.54
CA HIS A 146 -9.66 0.09 -12.11
C HIS A 146 -9.61 -1.37 -12.56
N LEU A 147 -8.57 -1.73 -13.29
CA LEU A 147 -8.29 -3.10 -13.62
C LEU A 147 -7.52 -3.67 -12.43
N GLY A 148 -8.13 -4.63 -11.73
CA GLY A 148 -7.39 -5.79 -11.22
C GLY A 148 -6.73 -6.59 -12.36
N GLY A 149 -6.32 -5.90 -13.43
CA GLY A 149 -5.92 -6.40 -14.72
C GLY A 149 -4.65 -7.17 -14.57
N ASP A 150 -4.60 -8.23 -15.36
CA ASP A 150 -3.42 -9.01 -15.56
C ASP A 150 -2.30 -8.06 -16.02
N VAL A 151 -1.29 -7.91 -15.19
CA VAL A 151 -0.11 -7.08 -15.47
C VAL A 151 0.56 -7.56 -16.78
N ALA A 152 0.32 -8.82 -17.17
CA ALA A 152 0.73 -9.37 -18.45
C ALA A 152 0.16 -8.61 -19.66
N ASP A 153 -1.07 -8.09 -19.60
CA ASP A 153 -1.66 -7.33 -20.70
C ASP A 153 -1.04 -5.92 -20.80
N CYS A 154 -0.75 -5.27 -19.68
CA CYS A 154 0.03 -4.02 -19.64
C CYS A 154 1.43 -4.22 -20.26
N HIS A 155 2.10 -5.29 -19.85
CA HIS A 155 3.41 -5.65 -20.36
C HIS A 155 3.37 -5.90 -21.88
N ARG A 156 2.38 -6.65 -22.36
CA ARG A 156 2.20 -6.93 -23.80
C ARG A 156 2.00 -5.65 -24.60
N LEU A 157 1.08 -4.79 -24.16
CA LEU A 157 0.82 -3.49 -24.79
C LEU A 157 2.06 -2.60 -24.85
N PHE A 158 2.83 -2.57 -23.76
CA PHE A 158 4.06 -1.79 -23.71
C PHE A 158 5.10 -2.29 -24.72
N MET A 159 5.23 -3.62 -24.86
CA MET A 159 6.16 -4.24 -25.80
C MET A 159 5.75 -4.04 -27.25
N GLU A 160 4.45 -4.06 -27.57
CA GLU A 160 3.92 -3.82 -28.93
C GLU A 160 4.10 -2.37 -29.40
N ASN A 161 4.23 -1.42 -28.48
CA ASN A 161 4.34 -0.01 -28.82
C ASN A 161 5.79 0.41 -29.13
N ASN A 162 6.00 0.98 -30.33
CA ASN A 162 7.28 1.54 -30.77
C ASN A 162 7.43 3.06 -30.49
N CYS A 163 6.37 3.75 -30.08
CA CYS A 163 6.34 5.20 -29.83
C CYS A 163 6.19 5.52 -28.34
N ARG A 164 7.10 5.01 -27.51
CA ARG A 164 7.07 5.19 -26.05
C ARG A 164 7.49 6.60 -25.64
N ASP A 165 6.83 7.14 -24.62
CA ASP A 165 7.18 8.41 -23.98
C ASP A 165 7.36 8.21 -22.46
N ILE A 166 7.82 9.25 -21.76
CA ILE A 166 8.06 9.20 -20.32
C ILE A 166 6.80 8.86 -19.50
N VAL A 167 5.61 9.19 -20.02
CA VAL A 167 4.33 8.91 -19.36
C VAL A 167 4.01 7.42 -19.43
N MET A 168 4.23 6.76 -20.57
CA MET A 168 4.10 5.30 -20.68
C MET A 168 5.07 4.56 -19.78
N TRP A 169 6.33 5.00 -19.77
CA TRP A 169 7.34 4.41 -18.90
C TRP A 169 6.97 4.56 -17.43
N THR A 170 6.52 5.74 -17.03
CA THR A 170 6.05 5.99 -15.66
C THR A 170 4.83 5.11 -15.33
N GLY A 171 3.91 4.95 -16.28
CA GLY A 171 2.75 4.07 -16.16
C GLY A 171 3.13 2.59 -15.95
N ILE A 172 3.98 2.03 -16.81
CA ILE A 172 4.37 0.62 -16.68
C ILE A 172 5.14 0.37 -15.38
N ILE A 173 6.07 1.26 -15.00
CA ILE A 173 6.79 1.14 -13.72
C ILE A 173 5.80 1.22 -12.54
N THR A 174 4.76 2.07 -12.63
CA THR A 174 3.70 2.16 -11.60
C THR A 174 2.92 0.85 -11.47
N ALA A 175 2.61 0.18 -12.58
CA ALA A 175 1.85 -1.08 -12.60
C ALA A 175 2.58 -2.16 -11.79
N PHE A 176 3.90 -2.21 -11.92
CA PHE A 176 4.73 -3.21 -11.30
C PHE A 176 5.19 -2.82 -9.89
N ALA A 177 5.28 -1.52 -9.55
CA ALA A 177 5.94 -1.05 -8.33
C ALA A 177 5.43 -1.68 -7.01
N GLU A 178 4.15 -2.05 -6.92
CA GLU A 178 3.57 -2.72 -5.74
C GLU A 178 3.51 -4.25 -5.86
N ARG A 179 3.36 -4.78 -7.08
CA ARG A 179 3.12 -6.21 -7.32
C ARG A 179 4.41 -7.00 -7.55
N ASP A 180 5.30 -6.45 -8.37
CA ASP A 180 6.61 -7.01 -8.66
C ASP A 180 7.64 -5.85 -8.76
N PRO A 181 8.23 -5.49 -7.61
CA PRO A 181 9.17 -4.38 -7.57
C PRO A 181 10.48 -4.64 -8.34
N GLU A 182 10.85 -5.91 -8.60
CA GLU A 182 12.04 -6.22 -9.40
C GLU A 182 11.82 -5.83 -10.86
N GLU A 183 10.65 -6.18 -11.39
CA GLU A 183 10.25 -5.84 -12.76
C GLU A 183 10.09 -4.33 -12.95
N ALA A 184 9.55 -3.63 -11.95
CA ALA A 184 9.49 -2.17 -11.94
C ALA A 184 10.88 -1.53 -12.09
N LEU A 185 11.89 -2.05 -11.35
CA LEU A 185 13.27 -1.57 -11.46
C LEU A 185 13.97 -2.05 -12.73
N PHE A 186 13.53 -3.15 -13.34
CA PHE A 186 13.96 -3.55 -14.68
C PHE A 186 13.53 -2.51 -15.71
N PHE A 187 12.24 -2.14 -15.76
CA PHE A 187 11.74 -1.11 -16.66
C PHE A 187 12.36 0.26 -16.40
N PHE A 188 12.60 0.64 -15.14
CA PHE A 188 13.33 1.86 -14.82
C PHE A 188 14.76 1.88 -15.40
N ARG A 189 15.47 0.75 -15.35
CA ARG A 189 16.79 0.61 -15.99
C ARG A 189 16.70 0.63 -17.50
N GLN A 190 15.64 0.05 -18.09
CA GLN A 190 15.43 0.05 -19.52
C GLN A 190 15.10 1.45 -20.06
N LEU A 191 14.22 2.20 -19.39
CA LEU A 191 13.94 3.62 -19.69
C LEU A 191 15.24 4.41 -19.88
N ARG A 192 16.19 4.20 -18.97
CA ARG A 192 17.48 4.90 -18.99
C ARG A 192 18.42 4.42 -20.08
N ARG A 193 18.33 3.15 -20.49
CA ARG A 193 19.10 2.60 -21.62
C ARG A 193 18.58 3.10 -22.97
N GLU A 194 17.31 3.48 -23.03
CA GLU A 194 16.68 4.11 -24.19
C GLU A 194 16.83 5.65 -24.16
N ASP A 195 17.79 6.18 -23.38
CA ASP A 195 18.15 7.60 -23.26
C ASP A 195 17.02 8.56 -22.84
N PHE A 196 15.96 8.04 -22.22
CA PHE A 196 14.93 8.89 -21.60
C PHE A 196 15.43 9.42 -20.25
N SER A 197 15.15 10.70 -19.98
CA SER A 197 15.42 11.33 -18.69
C SER A 197 14.25 11.07 -17.73
N PRO A 198 14.46 10.36 -16.60
CA PRO A 198 13.42 10.16 -15.60
C PRO A 198 12.96 11.51 -15.02
N ASP A 199 11.66 11.69 -14.86
CA ASP A 199 11.12 12.84 -14.15
C ASP A 199 10.95 12.55 -12.64
N ARG A 200 10.53 13.55 -11.87
CA ARG A 200 10.27 13.42 -10.42
C ARG A 200 9.28 12.30 -10.07
N TYR A 201 8.28 12.06 -10.94
CA TYR A 201 7.29 11.00 -10.71
C TYR A 201 7.89 9.63 -10.98
N THR A 202 8.66 9.49 -12.08
CA THR A 202 9.40 8.26 -12.38
C THR A 202 10.33 7.88 -11.22
N PHE A 203 11.08 8.83 -10.68
CA PHE A 203 11.95 8.59 -9.52
C PHE A 203 11.16 8.19 -8.28
N SER A 204 10.07 8.91 -7.97
CA SER A 204 9.21 8.59 -6.82
C SER A 204 8.66 7.16 -6.89
N ILE A 205 8.23 6.71 -8.08
CA ILE A 205 7.68 5.36 -8.27
C ILE A 205 8.79 4.29 -8.22
N ALA A 206 9.97 4.56 -8.81
CA ALA A 206 11.11 3.66 -8.69
C ALA A 206 11.54 3.48 -7.21
N LEU A 207 11.52 4.55 -6.42
CA LEU A 207 11.78 4.51 -4.98
C LEU A 207 10.68 3.76 -4.21
N LYS A 208 9.42 3.89 -4.62
CA LYS A 208 8.32 3.07 -4.10
C LYS A 208 8.57 1.58 -4.32
N ALA A 209 9.05 1.20 -5.52
CA ALA A 209 9.47 -0.17 -5.80
C ALA A 209 10.66 -0.61 -4.92
N CYS A 210 11.67 0.25 -4.71
CA CYS A 210 12.76 -0.04 -3.77
C CYS A 210 12.25 -0.30 -2.34
N ALA A 211 11.24 0.47 -1.90
CA ALA A 211 10.60 0.30 -0.60
C ALA A 211 9.84 -1.04 -0.48
N GLY A 212 9.38 -1.58 -1.61
CA GLY A 212 8.77 -2.92 -1.74
C GLY A 212 9.80 -4.05 -1.64
N LEU A 213 10.98 -3.89 -2.24
CA LEU A 213 12.07 -4.86 -2.13
C LEU A 213 12.69 -4.91 -0.73
N VAL A 214 12.62 -3.81 0.02
CA VAL A 214 13.18 -3.71 1.38
C VAL A 214 14.71 -3.88 1.37
N THR A 215 15.35 -3.35 0.34
CA THR A 215 16.81 -3.42 0.17
C THR A 215 17.40 -2.01 0.13
N GLU A 216 18.46 -1.78 0.90
CA GLU A 216 19.10 -0.46 0.93
C GLU A 216 19.85 -0.18 -0.39
N ARG A 217 20.43 -1.23 -1.00
CA ARG A 217 21.24 -1.12 -2.21
C ARG A 217 20.48 -0.51 -3.39
N HIS A 218 19.24 -0.94 -3.64
CA HIS A 218 18.45 -0.41 -4.74
C HIS A 218 18.05 1.04 -4.47
N ALA A 219 17.65 1.37 -3.24
CA ALA A 219 17.35 2.74 -2.83
C ALA A 219 18.58 3.66 -3.00
N LEU A 220 19.77 3.23 -2.60
CA LEU A 220 21.03 3.97 -2.81
C LEU A 220 21.36 4.18 -4.29
N ALA A 221 21.15 3.14 -5.12
CA ALA A 221 21.42 3.23 -6.55
C ALA A 221 20.48 4.20 -7.27
N VAL A 222 19.22 4.27 -6.86
CA VAL A 222 18.25 5.25 -7.36
C VAL A 222 18.52 6.64 -6.78
N HIS A 223 18.87 6.75 -5.49
CA HIS A 223 19.23 8.02 -4.85
C HIS A 223 20.42 8.70 -5.54
N SER A 224 21.49 7.95 -5.86
CA SER A 224 22.62 8.50 -6.62
C SER A 224 22.20 9.06 -7.99
N GLN A 225 21.15 8.51 -8.61
CA GLN A 225 20.62 9.00 -9.88
C GLN A 225 19.74 10.23 -9.69
N VAL A 226 18.94 10.28 -8.63
CA VAL A 226 18.19 11.48 -8.22
C VAL A 226 19.14 12.65 -8.06
N THR A 227 20.28 12.44 -7.38
CA THR A 227 21.29 13.47 -7.18
C THR A 227 21.93 13.93 -8.47
N LYS A 228 22.29 12.99 -9.36
CA LYS A 228 22.82 13.33 -10.69
C LYS A 228 21.84 14.10 -11.56
N ALA A 229 20.54 13.85 -11.38
CA ALA A 229 19.48 14.53 -12.12
C ALA A 229 19.04 15.86 -11.47
N GLY A 230 19.58 16.21 -10.30
CA GLY A 230 19.29 17.47 -9.61
C GLY A 230 17.92 17.52 -8.93
N PHE A 231 17.35 16.36 -8.58
CA PHE A 231 16.05 16.26 -7.90
C PHE A 231 16.15 16.14 -6.37
N ASP A 232 17.32 16.35 -5.76
CA ASP A 232 17.52 16.21 -4.31
C ASP A 232 16.63 17.16 -3.49
N ASP A 233 16.41 18.37 -4.01
CA ASP A 233 15.56 19.39 -3.38
C ASP A 233 14.06 19.22 -3.68
N ASP A 234 13.65 18.27 -4.56
CA ASP A 234 12.23 18.05 -4.89
C ASP A 234 11.54 17.31 -3.74
N PRO A 235 10.51 17.89 -3.11
CA PRO A 235 9.88 17.30 -1.93
C PRO A 235 9.17 15.98 -2.23
N VAL A 236 8.71 15.73 -3.47
CA VAL A 236 8.07 14.47 -3.85
C VAL A 236 9.10 13.35 -3.84
N VAL A 237 10.27 13.60 -4.46
CA VAL A 237 11.36 12.62 -4.52
C VAL A 237 11.99 12.41 -3.14
N ALA A 238 12.25 13.48 -2.39
CA ALA A 238 12.79 13.41 -1.04
C ALA A 238 11.87 12.62 -0.09
N ASN A 239 10.56 12.83 -0.14
CA ASN A 239 9.60 12.05 0.65
C ASN A 239 9.61 10.56 0.25
N ALA A 240 9.73 10.25 -1.04
CA ALA A 240 9.87 8.88 -1.52
C ALA A 240 11.19 8.23 -1.07
N LEU A 241 12.29 8.97 -1.01
CA LEU A 241 13.58 8.53 -0.47
C LEU A 241 13.48 8.22 1.02
N VAL A 242 12.89 9.12 1.82
CA VAL A 242 12.63 8.91 3.26
C VAL A 242 11.87 7.60 3.47
N HIS A 243 10.79 7.39 2.69
CA HIS A 243 9.98 6.17 2.77
C HIS A 243 10.75 4.90 2.33
N ALA A 244 11.52 4.97 1.23
CA ALA A 244 12.31 3.86 0.74
C ALA A 244 13.39 3.43 1.75
N TYR A 245 14.17 4.37 2.27
CA TYR A 245 15.18 4.08 3.29
C TYR A 245 14.57 3.56 4.59
N ALA A 246 13.44 4.13 5.03
CA ALA A 246 12.73 3.65 6.22
C ALA A 246 12.30 2.19 6.05
N ARG A 247 11.70 1.85 4.90
CA ARG A 247 11.29 0.47 4.60
C ARG A 247 12.47 -0.47 4.35
N SER A 248 13.63 0.02 3.94
CA SER A 248 14.86 -0.79 3.77
C SER A 248 15.66 -1.02 5.06
N GLY A 249 15.17 -0.55 6.21
CA GLY A 249 15.86 -0.71 7.49
C GLY A 249 16.90 0.39 7.79
N ALA A 250 17.08 1.37 6.90
CA ALA A 250 18.08 2.42 6.99
C ALA A 250 17.50 3.73 7.56
N ILE A 251 17.03 3.71 8.81
CA ILE A 251 16.40 4.87 9.47
C ILE A 251 17.35 6.09 9.55
N ALA A 252 18.65 5.86 9.71
CA ALA A 252 19.64 6.95 9.74
C ALA A 252 19.70 7.68 8.38
N SER A 253 19.72 6.93 7.26
CA SER A 253 19.69 7.50 5.91
C SER A 253 18.37 8.22 5.63
N SER A 254 17.24 7.68 6.13
CA SER A 254 15.93 8.32 6.07
C SER A 254 15.92 9.67 6.81
N LYS A 255 16.48 9.71 8.03
CA LYS A 255 16.64 10.94 8.82
C LYS A 255 17.59 11.95 8.16
N GLN A 256 18.70 11.48 7.59
CA GLN A 256 19.64 12.32 6.86
C GLN A 256 18.96 13.03 5.69
N VAL A 257 18.25 12.28 4.83
CA VAL A 257 17.50 12.87 3.71
C VAL A 257 16.50 13.90 4.23
N PHE A 258 15.74 13.57 5.29
CA PHE A 258 14.79 14.49 5.90
C PHE A 258 15.45 15.78 6.44
N ASP A 259 16.65 15.69 7.01
CA ASP A 259 17.41 16.82 7.55
C ASP A 259 18.03 17.70 6.45
N GLU A 260 18.37 17.11 5.31
CA GLU A 260 18.87 17.83 4.14
C GLU A 260 17.76 18.56 3.35
N MET A 261 16.48 18.21 3.55
CA MET A 261 15.36 18.89 2.89
C MET A 261 15.28 20.38 3.24
N ARG A 262 15.35 21.25 2.23
CA ARG A 262 15.19 22.70 2.39
C ARG A 262 13.75 23.08 2.74
N ILE A 263 12.79 22.45 2.05
CA ILE A 263 11.35 22.69 2.24
C ILE A 263 10.71 21.40 2.72
N ARG A 264 10.12 21.44 3.92
CA ARG A 264 9.38 20.32 4.51
C ARG A 264 7.90 20.67 4.53
N ASN A 265 7.10 19.86 3.86
CA ASN A 265 5.65 19.95 3.92
C ASN A 265 5.09 18.89 4.88
N LEU A 266 3.78 18.89 5.08
CA LEU A 266 3.08 17.93 5.93
C LEU A 266 3.42 16.46 5.58
N VAL A 267 3.55 16.16 4.29
CA VAL A 267 3.92 14.81 3.81
C VAL A 267 5.34 14.43 4.25
N SER A 268 6.29 15.36 4.26
CA SER A 268 7.65 15.11 4.76
C SER A 268 7.67 14.73 6.23
N TRP A 269 6.97 15.50 7.07
CA TRP A 269 6.86 15.22 8.51
C TRP A 269 6.18 13.87 8.75
N ASN A 270 5.05 13.61 8.07
CA ASN A 270 4.32 12.35 8.19
C ASN A 270 5.15 11.14 7.76
N SER A 271 5.92 11.25 6.67
CA SER A 271 6.82 10.17 6.21
C SER A 271 7.88 9.82 7.26
N MET A 272 8.48 10.82 7.90
CA MET A 272 9.49 10.58 8.94
C MET A 272 8.89 10.07 10.26
N LEU A 273 7.71 10.56 10.66
CA LEU A 273 6.98 10.03 11.82
C LEU A 273 6.59 8.56 11.63
N LYS A 274 6.08 8.20 10.44
CA LYS A 274 5.81 6.81 10.06
C LYS A 274 7.08 5.96 10.07
N ALA A 275 8.21 6.52 9.62
CA ALA A 275 9.50 5.84 9.69
C ALA A 275 9.92 5.54 11.14
N TYR A 276 9.79 6.50 12.06
CA TYR A 276 10.07 6.26 13.47
C TYR A 276 9.12 5.21 14.10
N ALA A 277 7.82 5.26 13.78
CA ALA A 277 6.85 4.27 14.23
C ALA A 277 7.23 2.84 13.75
N LEU A 278 7.58 2.70 12.46
CA LEU A 278 8.01 1.44 11.85
C LEU A 278 9.29 0.87 12.49
N HIS A 279 10.15 1.72 13.04
CA HIS A 279 11.38 1.32 13.73
C HIS A 279 11.26 1.23 15.25
N GLY A 280 10.04 1.42 15.80
CA GLY A 280 9.78 1.38 17.24
C GLY A 280 10.41 2.53 18.04
N GLN A 281 10.79 3.62 17.39
CA GLN A 281 11.46 4.77 18.02
C GLN A 281 10.44 5.84 18.43
N ALA A 282 9.56 5.51 19.38
CA ALA A 282 8.45 6.39 19.77
C ALA A 282 8.92 7.73 20.34
N GLU A 283 9.95 7.74 21.19
CA GLU A 283 10.52 8.99 21.74
C GLU A 283 11.03 9.92 20.63
N GLY A 284 11.70 9.36 19.63
CA GLY A 284 12.16 10.11 18.45
C GLY A 284 11.00 10.68 17.64
N ALA A 285 9.89 9.93 17.51
CA ALA A 285 8.68 10.42 16.85
C ALA A 285 8.03 11.59 17.62
N LEU A 286 7.91 11.48 18.95
CA LEU A 286 7.34 12.53 19.81
C LEU A 286 8.21 13.80 19.80
N GLN A 287 9.53 13.64 19.88
CA GLN A 287 10.46 14.76 19.77
C GLN A 287 10.38 15.43 18.40
N LEU A 288 10.33 14.65 17.30
CA LEU A 288 10.16 15.21 15.97
C LEU A 288 8.84 15.97 15.84
N PHE A 289 7.75 15.44 16.39
CA PHE A 289 6.44 16.10 16.37
C PHE A 289 6.45 17.44 17.11
N SER A 290 7.17 17.56 18.23
CA SER A 290 7.34 18.85 18.92
C SER A 290 8.05 19.92 18.09
N GLN A 291 8.85 19.53 17.10
CA GLN A 291 9.57 20.43 16.18
C GLN A 291 8.73 20.78 14.95
N MET A 292 7.59 20.11 14.76
CA MET A 292 6.74 20.29 13.59
C MET A 292 6.14 21.70 13.60
N ASN A 293 6.41 22.44 12.54
CA ASN A 293 5.95 23.82 12.34
C ASN A 293 4.74 23.92 11.39
N VAL A 294 4.14 22.78 11.04
CA VAL A 294 2.96 22.68 10.17
C VAL A 294 1.80 22.10 10.99
N LYS A 295 0.56 22.48 10.68
CA LYS A 295 -0.62 21.93 11.36
C LYS A 295 -0.70 20.41 11.08
N PRO A 296 -0.85 19.56 12.12
CA PRO A 296 -1.01 18.13 11.93
C PRO A 296 -2.34 17.77 11.27
N ASP A 297 -2.36 16.62 10.59
CA ASP A 297 -3.55 16.00 10.03
C ASP A 297 -3.83 14.62 10.66
N SER A 298 -4.90 13.96 10.21
CA SER A 298 -5.28 12.60 10.59
C SER A 298 -4.08 11.63 10.48
N ALA A 299 -3.35 11.68 9.37
CA ALA A 299 -2.18 10.81 9.14
C ALA A 299 -1.02 11.09 10.11
N THR A 300 -0.82 12.33 10.57
CA THR A 300 0.16 12.66 11.62
C THR A 300 -0.20 11.95 12.92
N ILE A 301 -1.47 12.03 13.34
CA ILE A 301 -1.93 11.43 14.60
C ILE A 301 -1.85 9.91 14.56
N VAL A 302 -2.28 9.28 13.46
CA VAL A 302 -2.15 7.82 13.26
C VAL A 302 -0.69 7.37 13.40
N ALA A 303 0.26 8.10 12.82
CA ALA A 303 1.67 7.76 12.91
C ALA A 303 2.20 7.83 14.36
N LEU A 304 1.77 8.84 15.13
CA LEU A 304 2.13 9.00 16.54
C LEU A 304 1.51 7.92 17.43
N LEU A 305 0.21 7.63 17.25
CA LEU A 305 -0.48 6.58 18.00
C LEU A 305 0.12 5.19 17.69
N SER A 306 0.46 4.93 16.42
CA SER A 306 1.17 3.71 16.03
C SER A 306 2.53 3.60 16.74
N ALA A 307 3.29 4.69 16.81
CA ALA A 307 4.55 4.73 17.54
C ALA A 307 4.35 4.43 19.04
N CYS A 308 3.34 5.06 19.66
CA CYS A 308 2.98 4.83 21.08
C CYS A 308 2.54 3.37 21.31
N SER A 309 1.76 2.78 20.41
CA SER A 309 1.35 1.37 20.44
C SER A 309 2.54 0.42 20.40
N HIS A 310 3.55 0.73 19.60
CA HIS A 310 4.73 -0.13 19.49
C HIS A 310 5.68 -0.01 20.68
N ALA A 311 5.64 1.11 21.41
CA ALA A 311 6.46 1.35 22.59
C ALA A 311 5.74 1.16 23.93
N GLY A 312 4.42 0.91 23.92
CA GLY A 312 3.62 0.75 25.13
C GLY A 312 3.35 2.05 25.90
N LEU A 313 3.46 3.20 25.23
CA LEU A 313 3.24 4.52 25.83
C LEU A 313 1.75 4.86 25.88
N VAL A 314 1.01 4.20 26.79
CA VAL A 314 -0.45 4.36 26.90
C VAL A 314 -0.84 5.80 27.25
N GLU A 315 -0.20 6.39 28.25
CA GLU A 315 -0.53 7.75 28.71
C GLU A 315 -0.32 8.80 27.61
N GLU A 316 0.82 8.75 26.91
CA GLU A 316 1.11 9.67 25.80
C GLU A 316 0.17 9.44 24.62
N GLY A 317 -0.14 8.18 24.29
CA GLY A 317 -1.13 7.84 23.27
C GLY A 317 -2.51 8.43 23.57
N THR A 318 -3.00 8.29 24.80
CA THR A 318 -4.28 8.87 25.24
C THR A 318 -4.26 10.39 25.17
N LYS A 319 -3.20 11.05 25.67
CA LYS A 319 -3.07 12.52 25.57
C LYS A 319 -3.11 13.00 24.13
N ILE A 320 -2.43 12.30 23.22
CA ILE A 320 -2.42 12.65 21.78
C ILE A 320 -3.83 12.50 21.19
N PHE A 321 -4.50 11.40 21.49
CA PHE A 321 -5.86 11.13 21.00
C PHE A 321 -6.88 12.15 21.51
N GLU A 322 -6.83 12.53 22.78
CA GLU A 322 -7.72 13.57 23.35
C GLU A 322 -7.42 14.96 22.75
N SER A 323 -6.13 15.32 22.63
CA SER A 323 -5.70 16.60 22.06
C SER A 323 -6.06 16.76 20.58
N MET A 324 -6.32 15.66 19.87
CA MET A 324 -6.63 15.64 18.44
C MET A 324 -7.82 16.53 18.10
N PHE A 325 -8.93 16.38 18.84
CA PHE A 325 -10.12 17.19 18.64
C PHE A 325 -9.99 18.56 19.31
N GLU A 326 -9.57 18.60 20.57
CA GLU A 326 -9.55 19.83 21.37
C GLU A 326 -8.58 20.89 20.84
N LYS A 327 -7.36 20.48 20.45
CA LYS A 327 -6.29 21.40 20.07
C LYS A 327 -6.19 21.60 18.56
N TYR A 328 -6.43 20.54 17.78
CA TYR A 328 -6.21 20.58 16.33
C TYR A 328 -7.51 20.60 15.52
N GLY A 329 -8.65 20.31 16.14
CA GLY A 329 -9.95 20.25 15.48
C GLY A 329 -10.07 19.07 14.51
N ILE A 330 -9.29 18.00 14.72
CA ILE A 330 -9.33 16.82 13.86
C ILE A 330 -10.32 15.84 14.48
N VAL A 331 -11.29 15.40 13.69
CA VAL A 331 -12.30 14.44 14.15
C VAL A 331 -11.71 13.04 14.12
N PRO A 332 -11.82 12.24 15.21
CA PRO A 332 -11.36 10.86 15.21
C PRO A 332 -12.06 9.99 14.15
N GLU A 333 -11.25 9.43 13.26
CA GLU A 333 -11.65 8.43 12.24
C GLU A 333 -11.29 7.00 12.70
N LEU A 334 -11.75 5.98 11.95
CA LEU A 334 -11.53 4.55 12.25
C LEU A 334 -10.08 4.19 12.56
N ASP A 335 -9.12 4.73 11.79
CA ASP A 335 -7.68 4.45 11.98
C ASP A 335 -7.17 4.92 13.36
N HIS A 336 -7.69 6.03 13.88
CA HIS A 336 -7.30 6.54 15.20
C HIS A 336 -7.82 5.64 16.31
N TYR A 337 -9.09 5.20 16.20
CA TYR A 337 -9.67 4.25 17.14
C TYR A 337 -8.95 2.90 17.09
N ALA A 338 -8.63 2.38 15.89
CA ALA A 338 -7.87 1.15 15.73
C ALA A 338 -6.50 1.24 16.44
N CYS A 339 -5.79 2.35 16.29
CA CYS A 339 -4.52 2.57 16.99
C CYS A 339 -4.72 2.63 18.52
N MET A 340 -5.74 3.33 19.02
CA MET A 340 -6.02 3.39 20.46
C MET A 340 -6.42 2.04 21.06
N ILE A 341 -7.20 1.25 20.33
CA ILE A 341 -7.58 -0.10 20.74
C ILE A 341 -6.36 -1.02 20.77
N ASP A 342 -5.44 -0.88 19.81
CA ASP A 342 -4.15 -1.60 19.82
C ASP A 342 -3.25 -1.14 21.00
N ILE A 343 -3.23 0.15 21.35
CA ILE A 343 -2.52 0.68 22.53
C ILE A 343 -3.09 0.06 23.82
N LEU A 344 -4.39 0.20 24.05
CA LEU A 344 -5.07 -0.27 25.26
C LEU A 344 -5.00 -1.79 25.37
N GLY A 345 -5.27 -2.47 24.26
CA GLY A 345 -5.30 -3.93 24.19
C GLY A 345 -3.93 -4.56 24.45
N ARG A 346 -2.83 -3.99 23.92
CA ARG A 346 -1.47 -4.50 24.19
C ARG A 346 -0.99 -4.26 25.62
N ALA A 347 -1.52 -3.22 26.28
CA ALA A 347 -1.23 -2.89 27.66
C ALA A 347 -2.09 -3.70 28.65
N GLY A 348 -3.05 -4.48 28.18
CA GLY A 348 -3.95 -5.30 29.00
C GLY A 348 -5.20 -4.58 29.49
N TYR A 349 -5.46 -3.35 29.06
CA TYR A 349 -6.68 -2.61 29.39
C TYR A 349 -7.85 -2.98 28.48
N ILE A 350 -8.17 -4.28 28.39
CA ILE A 350 -9.16 -4.82 27.45
C ILE A 350 -10.57 -4.25 27.71
N GLY A 351 -10.96 -4.12 28.98
CA GLY A 351 -12.25 -3.52 29.32
C GLY A 351 -12.38 -2.05 28.89
N GLU A 352 -11.29 -1.29 28.90
CA GLU A 352 -11.30 0.09 28.37
C GLU A 352 -11.34 0.10 26.84
N ALA A 353 -10.68 -0.86 26.18
CA ALA A 353 -10.76 -1.02 24.73
C ALA A 353 -12.20 -1.35 24.27
N GLU A 354 -12.92 -2.23 24.99
CA GLU A 354 -14.33 -2.54 24.72
C GLU A 354 -15.25 -1.32 24.92
N LYS A 355 -15.05 -0.58 26.01
CA LYS A 355 -15.77 0.69 26.24
C LYS A 355 -15.51 1.70 25.13
N LEU A 356 -14.27 1.77 24.63
CA LEU A 356 -13.91 2.68 23.55
C LEU A 356 -14.63 2.31 22.26
N ILE A 357 -14.69 1.02 21.90
CA ILE A 357 -15.47 0.52 20.75
C ILE A 357 -16.94 0.90 20.88
N SER A 358 -17.51 0.73 22.07
CA SER A 358 -18.92 1.05 22.33
C SER A 358 -19.24 2.54 22.24
N ARG A 359 -18.23 3.42 22.36
CA ARG A 359 -18.36 4.88 22.27
C ARG A 359 -18.06 5.41 20.87
N MET A 360 -17.64 4.57 19.93
CA MET A 360 -17.33 5.02 18.58
C MET A 360 -18.60 5.59 17.91
N PRO A 361 -18.50 6.76 17.24
CA PRO A 361 -19.64 7.34 16.54
C PRO A 361 -19.95 6.63 15.20
N MET A 362 -19.13 5.66 14.82
CA MET A 362 -19.26 4.86 13.60
C MET A 362 -19.08 3.37 13.87
N GLU A 363 -19.57 2.53 12.96
CA GLU A 363 -19.41 1.08 13.02
C GLU A 363 -17.92 0.69 12.89
N PRO A 364 -17.39 -0.19 13.77
CA PRO A 364 -16.00 -0.61 13.70
C PRO A 364 -15.70 -1.50 12.49
N ASP A 365 -14.54 -1.29 11.87
CA ASP A 365 -14.09 -2.03 10.70
C ASP A 365 -13.24 -3.27 11.04
N ALA A 366 -12.76 -3.97 10.02
CA ALA A 366 -11.96 -5.17 10.20
C ALA A 366 -10.62 -4.90 10.91
N VAL A 367 -10.07 -3.69 10.81
CA VAL A 367 -8.79 -3.33 11.45
C VAL A 367 -8.99 -3.19 12.96
N VAL A 368 -10.07 -2.52 13.39
CA VAL A 368 -10.45 -2.40 14.80
C VAL A 368 -10.66 -3.79 15.43
N TRP A 369 -11.46 -4.66 14.80
CA TRP A 369 -11.69 -6.00 15.32
C TRP A 369 -10.43 -6.88 15.31
N SER A 370 -9.55 -6.71 14.32
CA SER A 370 -8.24 -7.40 14.28
C SER A 370 -7.34 -6.97 15.45
N ALA A 371 -7.29 -5.68 15.77
CA ALA A 371 -6.51 -5.15 16.88
C ALA A 371 -7.02 -5.67 18.22
N LEU A 372 -8.35 -5.69 18.42
CA LEU A 372 -8.96 -6.26 19.61
C LEU A 372 -8.69 -7.77 19.72
N LEU A 373 -8.92 -8.54 18.65
CA LEU A 373 -8.69 -9.99 18.64
C LEU A 373 -7.23 -10.36 18.95
N GLY A 374 -6.28 -9.63 18.38
CA GLY A 374 -4.86 -9.78 18.68
C GLY A 374 -4.52 -9.54 20.16
N SER A 375 -5.20 -8.60 20.80
CA SER A 375 -5.05 -8.25 22.21
C SER A 375 -5.71 -9.26 23.14
N CYS A 376 -6.93 -9.70 22.83
CA CYS A 376 -7.62 -10.76 23.56
C CYS A 376 -6.82 -12.06 23.59
N ARG A 377 -6.17 -12.43 22.47
CA ARG A 377 -5.25 -13.56 22.42
C ARG A 377 -4.07 -13.43 23.39
N LYS A 378 -3.51 -12.22 23.54
CA LYS A 378 -2.35 -11.96 24.41
C LYS A 378 -2.71 -12.08 25.90
N HIS A 379 -3.92 -11.67 26.28
CA HIS A 379 -4.35 -11.63 27.68
C HIS A 379 -5.33 -12.74 28.07
N GLY A 380 -5.75 -13.59 27.12
CA GLY A 380 -6.58 -14.77 27.38
C GLY A 380 -8.08 -14.51 27.48
N GLU A 381 -8.58 -13.37 26.98
CA GLU A 381 -10.00 -13.00 27.05
C GLU A 381 -10.83 -13.69 25.95
N THR A 382 -11.40 -14.84 26.27
CA THR A 382 -12.08 -15.71 25.29
C THR A 382 -13.40 -15.14 24.77
N GLN A 383 -14.24 -14.54 25.63
CA GLN A 383 -15.56 -14.05 25.24
C GLN A 383 -15.48 -12.89 24.22
N LEU A 384 -14.60 -11.92 24.48
CA LEU A 384 -14.40 -10.79 23.56
C LEU A 384 -13.68 -11.20 22.28
N ALA A 385 -12.81 -12.21 22.34
CA ALA A 385 -12.22 -12.79 21.15
C ALA A 385 -13.24 -13.47 20.24
N ASP A 386 -14.19 -14.21 20.81
CA ASP A 386 -15.27 -14.84 20.05
C ASP A 386 -16.09 -13.78 19.31
N LEU A 387 -16.47 -12.70 20.00
CA LEU A 387 -17.17 -11.57 19.38
C LEU A 387 -16.36 -10.94 18.25
N ALA A 388 -15.09 -10.59 18.51
CA ALA A 388 -14.22 -9.95 17.53
C ALA A 388 -13.97 -10.83 16.30
N ALA A 389 -13.80 -12.14 16.48
CA ALA A 389 -13.60 -13.08 15.40
C ALA A 389 -14.84 -13.26 14.52
N HIS A 390 -16.05 -13.32 15.10
CA HIS A 390 -17.29 -13.37 14.33
C HIS A 390 -17.50 -12.08 13.53
N LYS A 391 -17.27 -10.92 14.15
CA LYS A 391 -17.34 -9.62 13.45
C LYS A 391 -16.34 -9.52 12.30
N LEU A 392 -15.13 -10.03 12.49
CA LEU A 392 -14.13 -10.09 11.41
C LEU A 392 -14.56 -11.00 10.26
N GLN A 393 -15.22 -12.13 10.54
CA GLN A 393 -15.74 -13.03 9.51
C GLN A 393 -16.92 -12.41 8.74
N GLU A 394 -17.80 -11.66 9.42
CA GLU A 394 -18.88 -10.90 8.76
C GLU A 394 -18.32 -9.85 7.80
N LEU A 395 -17.30 -9.10 8.22
CA LEU A 395 -16.69 -8.02 7.43
C LEU A 395 -15.75 -8.53 6.33
N GLN A 396 -14.99 -9.59 6.60
CA GLN A 396 -13.99 -10.15 5.68
C GLN A 396 -14.05 -11.69 5.66
N PRO A 397 -15.03 -12.28 4.95
CA PRO A 397 -15.19 -13.75 4.91
C PRO A 397 -14.00 -14.48 4.30
N GLY A 398 -13.24 -13.81 3.43
CA GLY A 398 -12.05 -14.37 2.76
C GLY A 398 -10.76 -14.31 3.58
N ASN A 399 -10.75 -13.65 4.74
CA ASN A 399 -9.53 -13.45 5.52
C ASN A 399 -9.29 -14.62 6.49
N SER A 400 -8.10 -15.21 6.44
CA SER A 400 -7.73 -16.33 7.31
C SER A 400 -7.44 -15.93 8.77
N LEU A 401 -7.18 -14.65 9.04
CA LEU A 401 -6.73 -14.16 10.34
C LEU A 401 -7.70 -14.51 11.47
N GLY A 402 -8.99 -14.21 11.29
CA GLY A 402 -10.02 -14.45 12.31
C GLY A 402 -10.17 -15.92 12.67
N TYR A 403 -10.22 -16.80 11.66
CA TYR A 403 -10.27 -18.26 11.86
C TYR A 403 -9.05 -18.78 12.61
N VAL A 404 -7.84 -18.36 12.19
CA VAL A 404 -6.59 -18.84 12.78
C VAL A 404 -6.44 -18.36 14.22
N GLN A 405 -6.71 -17.07 14.50
CA GLN A 405 -6.58 -16.53 15.86
C GLN A 405 -7.60 -17.15 16.81
N LEU A 406 -8.85 -17.30 16.39
CA LEU A 406 -9.90 -17.93 17.21
C LEU A 406 -9.61 -19.40 17.50
N SER A 407 -9.22 -20.18 16.48
CA SER A 407 -8.82 -21.57 16.68
C SER A 407 -7.64 -21.68 17.65
N ASN A 408 -6.69 -20.76 17.57
CA ASN A 408 -5.53 -20.76 18.46
C ASN A 408 -5.94 -20.51 19.91
N MET A 409 -6.90 -19.61 20.15
CA MET A 409 -7.40 -19.32 21.50
C MET A 409 -8.17 -20.50 22.11
N TYR A 410 -9.03 -21.18 21.34
CA TYR A 410 -9.69 -22.39 21.82
C TYR A 410 -8.71 -23.51 22.17
N CYS A 411 -7.65 -23.68 21.37
CA CYS A 411 -6.58 -24.62 21.69
C CYS A 411 -5.85 -24.24 23.00
N CYS A 412 -5.55 -22.95 23.23
CA CYS A 412 -4.98 -22.49 24.50
C CYS A 412 -5.91 -22.77 25.69
N GLY A 413 -7.23 -22.67 25.49
CA GLY A 413 -8.24 -22.97 26.50
C GLY A 413 -8.54 -24.45 26.72
N GLY A 414 -7.90 -25.36 25.97
CA GLY A 414 -8.15 -26.82 26.04
C GLY A 414 -9.40 -27.30 25.27
N SER A 415 -10.09 -26.40 24.59
CA SER A 415 -11.31 -26.64 23.80
C SER A 415 -10.99 -27.06 22.36
N PHE A 416 -10.37 -28.23 22.20
CA PHE A 416 -9.91 -28.72 20.89
C PHE A 416 -11.03 -29.03 19.90
N ASN A 417 -12.23 -29.37 20.39
CA ASN A 417 -13.38 -29.67 19.55
C ASN A 417 -13.89 -28.41 18.84
N GLU A 418 -14.00 -27.32 19.58
CA GLU A 418 -14.37 -25.99 19.12
C GLU A 418 -13.37 -25.47 18.10
N ALA A 419 -12.07 -25.61 18.36
CA ALA A 419 -11.02 -25.32 17.39
C ALA A 419 -11.20 -26.12 16.08
N GLY A 420 -11.54 -27.41 16.18
CA GLY A 420 -11.83 -28.26 15.03
C GLY A 420 -13.03 -27.79 14.20
N LEU A 421 -14.06 -27.23 14.84
CA LEU A 421 -15.22 -26.64 14.14
C LEU A 421 -14.82 -25.39 13.35
N ILE A 422 -13.97 -24.52 13.91
CA ILE A 422 -13.45 -23.34 13.21
C ILE A 422 -12.67 -23.73 11.95
N TRP A 423 -11.82 -24.77 12.02
CA TRP A 423 -11.10 -25.28 10.84
C TRP A 423 -12.01 -25.87 9.77
N LYS A 424 -13.09 -26.56 10.17
CA LYS A 424 -14.10 -27.07 9.24
C LYS A 424 -14.82 -25.91 8.54
N GLY A 425 -15.19 -24.86 9.29
CA GLY A 425 -15.79 -23.65 8.74
C GLY A 425 -14.87 -22.91 7.76
N MET A 426 -13.58 -22.78 8.10
CA MET A 426 -12.57 -22.16 7.24
C MET A 426 -12.41 -22.92 5.90
N LYS A 427 -12.37 -24.26 5.94
CA LYS A 427 -12.33 -25.10 4.73
C LYS A 427 -13.62 -24.99 3.90
N GLY A 428 -14.78 -24.99 4.55
CA GLY A 428 -16.08 -24.80 3.91
C GLY A 428 -16.18 -23.47 3.15
N SER A 429 -15.55 -22.43 3.69
CA SER A 429 -15.49 -21.08 3.10
C SER A 429 -14.39 -20.91 2.06
N ARG A 430 -13.66 -21.98 1.70
CA ARG A 430 -12.51 -21.98 0.76
C ARG A 430 -11.38 -21.03 1.14
N VAL A 431 -11.27 -20.65 2.41
CA VAL A 431 -10.21 -19.77 2.91
C VAL A 431 -8.96 -20.60 3.17
N ARG A 432 -7.80 -20.13 2.69
CA ARG A 432 -6.50 -20.78 2.92
C ARG A 432 -5.70 -20.00 3.96
N LYS A 433 -5.00 -20.71 4.83
CA LYS A 433 -4.06 -20.10 5.78
C LYS A 433 -2.91 -19.47 4.99
N GLU A 434 -2.61 -18.22 5.31
CA GLU A 434 -1.40 -17.57 4.80
C GLU A 434 -0.14 -18.23 5.38
N PRO A 435 0.79 -18.72 4.54
CA PRO A 435 2.02 -19.35 5.02
C PRO A 435 2.97 -18.28 5.59
N GLY A 436 3.65 -18.62 6.69
CA GLY A 436 4.72 -17.79 7.25
C GLY A 436 5.99 -17.91 6.43
N LEU A 437 6.26 -16.90 5.60
CA LEU A 437 7.44 -16.82 4.75
C LEU A 437 8.46 -15.87 5.38
N SER A 438 9.71 -16.30 5.38
CA SER A 438 10.85 -15.46 5.72
C SER A 438 11.87 -15.48 4.59
N TRP A 439 12.51 -14.36 4.31
CA TRP A 439 13.53 -14.30 3.25
C TRP A 439 14.72 -13.44 3.63
N ILE A 440 15.86 -13.73 2.98
CA ILE A 440 17.12 -12.98 3.12
C ILE A 440 17.66 -12.72 1.72
N GLU A 441 18.21 -11.53 1.51
CA GLU A 441 18.97 -11.21 0.31
C GLU A 441 20.47 -11.43 0.55
N LEU A 442 21.10 -12.33 -0.21
CA LEU A 442 22.55 -12.53 -0.24
C LEU A 442 23.05 -12.49 -1.68
N GLY A 443 24.06 -11.65 -1.96
CA GLY A 443 24.72 -11.62 -3.26
C GLY A 443 23.80 -11.36 -4.45
N ASN A 444 22.79 -10.49 -4.30
CA ASN A 444 21.73 -10.19 -5.29
C ASN A 444 20.77 -11.34 -5.59
N LYS A 445 20.62 -12.28 -4.67
CA LYS A 445 19.60 -13.32 -4.75
C LYS A 445 18.76 -13.31 -3.48
N VAL A 446 17.44 -13.29 -3.65
CA VAL A 446 16.49 -13.50 -2.55
C VAL A 446 16.38 -15.00 -2.29
N HIS A 447 16.60 -15.40 -1.05
CA HIS A 447 16.46 -16.76 -0.57
C HIS A 447 15.25 -16.83 0.35
N GLU A 448 14.22 -17.57 -0.07
CA GLU A 448 12.96 -17.70 0.65
C GLU A 448 12.88 -19.00 1.46
N PHE A 449 12.24 -18.91 2.62
CA PHE A 449 12.06 -20.00 3.57
C PHE A 449 10.60 -20.05 4.02
N ALA A 450 9.98 -21.23 3.93
CA ALA A 450 8.61 -21.47 4.39
C ALA A 450 8.61 -22.44 5.58
N SER A 451 7.79 -22.15 6.59
CA SER A 451 7.50 -23.09 7.68
C SER A 451 6.69 -24.27 7.13
N GLY A 452 7.31 -25.45 7.03
CA GLY A 452 6.62 -26.70 6.66
C GLY A 452 6.94 -27.32 5.29
N GLY A 453 7.84 -26.76 4.47
CA GLY A 453 8.52 -27.60 3.45
C GLY A 453 8.79 -27.02 2.05
N GLN A 454 9.94 -27.50 1.54
CA GLN A 454 10.38 -27.70 0.16
C GLN A 454 10.51 -26.47 -0.77
N ARG A 455 11.75 -25.95 -0.86
CA ARG A 455 12.44 -25.42 -2.08
C ARG A 455 13.71 -24.63 -1.71
N HIS A 456 14.62 -25.19 -0.91
CA HIS A 456 15.99 -24.64 -0.82
C HIS A 456 17.02 -25.72 -1.17
N PRO A 457 17.90 -25.51 -2.17
CA PRO A 457 18.88 -26.51 -2.60
C PRO A 457 19.81 -27.00 -1.48
N GLN A 458 20.04 -26.18 -0.45
CA GLN A 458 20.95 -26.47 0.67
C GLN A 458 20.21 -26.77 1.99
N ARG A 459 18.98 -27.29 1.93
CA ARG A 459 18.14 -27.47 3.13
C ARG A 459 18.82 -28.31 4.22
N GLU A 460 19.44 -29.44 3.86
CA GLU A 460 20.08 -30.34 4.83
C GLU A 460 21.20 -29.63 5.61
N ALA A 461 22.04 -28.88 4.91
CA ALA A 461 23.10 -28.09 5.53
C ALA A 461 22.54 -26.99 6.46
N ILE A 462 21.43 -26.35 6.07
CA ILE A 462 20.77 -25.32 6.89
C ILE A 462 20.16 -25.95 8.15
N CYS A 463 19.46 -27.07 8.04
CA CYS A 463 18.89 -27.78 9.18
C CYS A 463 19.97 -28.25 10.15
N ALA A 464 21.05 -28.86 9.66
CA ALA A 464 22.16 -29.28 10.50
C ALA A 464 22.83 -28.09 11.23
N LYS A 465 22.98 -26.95 10.55
CA LYS A 465 23.51 -25.73 11.17
C LYS A 465 22.56 -25.16 12.22
N LEU A 466 21.26 -25.21 11.95
CA LEU A 466 20.21 -24.77 12.86
C LEU A 466 20.18 -25.63 14.12
N GLU A 467 20.26 -26.94 14.00
CA GLU A 467 20.33 -27.87 15.13
C GLU A 467 21.55 -27.59 16.02
N ALA A 468 22.72 -27.39 15.41
CA ALA A 468 23.94 -27.00 16.13
C ALA A 468 23.79 -25.64 16.85
N LEU A 469 23.09 -24.68 16.23
CA LEU A 469 22.81 -23.38 16.84
C LEU A 469 21.83 -23.51 18.02
N ILE A 470 20.77 -24.29 17.86
CA ILE A 470 19.78 -24.57 18.92
C ILE A 470 20.47 -25.22 20.12
N GLY A 471 21.34 -26.21 19.90
CA GLY A 471 22.10 -26.86 20.98
C GLY A 471 22.89 -25.86 21.82
N ARG A 472 23.66 -24.97 21.16
CA ARG A 472 24.41 -23.91 21.84
C ARG A 472 23.51 -22.89 22.55
N LEU A 473 22.34 -22.59 21.99
CA LEU A 473 21.39 -21.68 22.62
C LEU A 473 20.73 -22.30 23.84
N LYS A 474 20.46 -23.62 23.83
CA LYS A 474 19.95 -24.34 25.01
C LYS A 474 20.93 -24.29 26.18
N GLU A 475 22.24 -24.38 25.92
CA GLU A 475 23.29 -24.21 26.95
C GLU A 475 23.25 -22.81 27.61
N ILE A 476 22.78 -21.79 26.88
CA ILE A 476 22.66 -20.40 27.35
C ILE A 476 21.29 -20.12 27.98
N GLY A 477 20.39 -21.13 28.00
CA GLY A 477 19.07 -21.05 28.61
C GLY A 477 17.92 -20.76 27.64
N TYR A 478 18.08 -21.03 26.34
CA TYR A 478 16.95 -21.00 25.41
C TYR A 478 15.98 -22.15 25.70
N VAL A 479 14.74 -21.81 26.03
CA VAL A 479 13.63 -22.75 26.21
C VAL A 479 12.59 -22.46 25.12
N PRO A 480 12.22 -23.45 24.29
CA PRO A 480 11.15 -23.28 23.31
C PRO A 480 9.82 -23.00 23.99
N GLU A 481 9.08 -22.03 23.48
CA GLU A 481 7.78 -21.66 24.04
C GLU A 481 6.69 -22.62 23.53
N THR A 482 6.61 -23.81 24.14
CA THR A 482 5.71 -24.91 23.72
C THR A 482 4.23 -24.61 23.95
N SER A 483 3.91 -23.60 24.77
CA SER A 483 2.55 -23.05 24.97
C SER A 483 1.93 -22.52 23.66
N LEU A 484 2.75 -22.23 22.65
CA LEU A 484 2.35 -21.71 21.33
C LEU A 484 2.18 -22.79 20.26
N ALA A 485 2.50 -24.05 20.56
CA ALA A 485 2.33 -25.17 19.64
C ALA A 485 0.98 -25.85 19.90
N LEU A 486 -0.03 -25.39 19.16
CA LEU A 486 -1.46 -25.48 19.51
C LEU A 486 -2.17 -26.78 19.07
N ARG A 487 -1.42 -27.79 18.64
CA ARG A 487 -1.99 -29.10 18.29
C ARG A 487 -1.82 -30.05 19.47
N ASP A 488 -2.78 -30.93 19.67
CA ASP A 488 -2.68 -32.01 20.66
C ASP A 488 -1.69 -33.08 20.15
N ILE A 489 -0.41 -32.80 20.34
CA ILE A 489 0.74 -33.59 19.88
C ILE A 489 1.75 -33.61 21.04
N GLU A 490 2.54 -34.68 21.15
CA GLU A 490 3.66 -34.80 22.09
C GLU A 490 4.56 -33.54 22.10
N VAL A 491 5.08 -33.20 23.28
CA VAL A 491 5.86 -31.99 23.52
C VAL A 491 7.11 -31.97 22.64
N GLU A 492 7.73 -33.12 22.36
CA GLU A 492 8.90 -33.18 21.46
C GLU A 492 8.56 -32.76 20.01
N GLN A 493 7.40 -33.17 19.49
CA GLN A 493 6.97 -32.81 18.13
C GLN A 493 6.53 -31.34 18.03
N LYS A 494 6.05 -30.76 19.15
CA LYS A 494 5.77 -29.33 19.28
C LYS A 494 7.05 -28.50 19.21
N GLU A 495 8.10 -28.93 19.92
CA GLU A 495 9.42 -28.31 19.84
C GLU A 495 10.02 -28.40 18.44
N GLU A 496 9.90 -29.55 17.78
CA GLU A 496 10.41 -29.77 16.42
C GLU A 496 9.77 -28.79 15.41
N GLN A 497 8.47 -28.54 15.52
CA GLN A 497 7.79 -27.55 14.67
C GLN A 497 8.28 -26.12 14.92
N LEU A 498 8.55 -25.75 16.18
CA LEU A 498 9.08 -24.44 16.55
C LEU A 498 10.52 -24.25 16.07
N TYR A 499 11.34 -25.31 16.03
CA TYR A 499 12.70 -25.24 15.51
C TYR A 499 12.69 -24.90 14.01
N HIS A 500 11.77 -25.45 13.24
CA HIS A 500 11.69 -25.25 11.79
C HIS A 500 10.87 -24.02 11.35
N HIS A 501 10.71 -23.02 12.21
CA HIS A 501 10.18 -21.72 11.81
C HIS A 501 11.05 -21.05 10.74
N SER A 502 10.41 -20.35 9.79
CA SER A 502 11.08 -19.80 8.62
C SER A 502 12.14 -18.77 8.99
N GLU A 503 11.96 -18.02 10.08
CA GLU A 503 12.94 -17.05 10.59
C GLU A 503 14.23 -17.73 11.04
N LYS A 504 14.12 -18.86 11.72
CA LYS A 504 15.29 -19.60 12.25
C LYS A 504 16.07 -20.25 11.13
N LEU A 505 15.37 -20.82 10.15
CA LEU A 505 15.96 -21.35 8.92
C LEU A 505 16.70 -20.26 8.15
N ALA A 506 16.11 -19.07 8.04
CA ALA A 506 16.72 -17.91 7.42
C ALA A 506 18.03 -17.53 8.15
N LEU A 507 18.00 -17.40 9.48
CA LEU A 507 19.21 -17.09 10.26
C LEU A 507 20.32 -18.15 10.06
N ALA A 508 19.97 -19.43 10.13
CA ALA A 508 20.93 -20.52 9.93
C ALA A 508 21.57 -20.48 8.53
N PHE A 509 20.79 -20.13 7.50
CA PHE A 509 21.31 -19.91 6.16
C PHE A 509 22.27 -18.72 6.09
N ALA A 510 21.92 -17.57 6.69
CA ALA A 510 22.81 -16.40 6.75
C ALA A 510 24.18 -16.72 7.35
N ILE A 511 24.20 -17.50 8.45
CA ILE A 511 25.44 -17.90 9.13
C ILE A 511 26.28 -18.83 8.25
N THR A 512 25.64 -19.75 7.54
CA THR A 512 26.32 -20.74 6.67
C THR A 512 26.97 -20.06 5.47
N SER A 513 26.28 -19.09 4.86
CA SER A 513 26.73 -18.40 3.66
C SER A 513 27.78 -17.32 3.91
N GLN A 514 27.96 -16.88 5.16
CA GLN A 514 29.00 -15.91 5.54
C GLN A 514 30.43 -16.46 5.38
N GLY A 515 30.62 -17.78 5.30
CA GLY A 515 31.94 -18.38 5.04
C GLY A 515 32.45 -18.22 3.60
N SER A 516 31.57 -17.94 2.63
CA SER A 516 31.94 -17.96 1.20
C SER A 516 31.89 -16.61 0.48
N LEU A 517 31.33 -15.56 1.10
CA LEU A 517 31.26 -14.21 0.52
C LEU A 517 31.72 -13.19 1.56
N HIS A 518 32.81 -12.48 1.27
CA HIS A 518 33.17 -11.23 1.94
C HIS A 518 32.06 -10.20 1.68
N CYS A 519 31.01 -10.22 2.50
CA CYS A 519 29.98 -9.19 2.50
C CYS A 519 30.17 -8.32 3.75
N GLY A 520 30.42 -7.04 3.53
CA GLY A 520 30.69 -6.06 4.57
C GLY A 520 29.50 -5.84 5.52
N ARG A 521 29.87 -5.44 6.74
CA ARG A 521 29.05 -5.03 7.90
C ARG A 521 28.32 -6.19 8.62
N GLY A 522 28.63 -6.34 9.91
CA GLY A 522 28.18 -7.40 10.81
C GLY A 522 26.71 -7.37 11.23
N VAL A 523 25.79 -7.12 10.29
CA VAL A 523 24.33 -7.09 10.51
C VAL A 523 23.66 -8.14 9.63
N ILE A 524 22.79 -8.98 10.20
CA ILE A 524 21.98 -9.97 9.47
C ILE A 524 20.55 -9.44 9.36
N THR A 525 20.06 -9.22 8.15
CA THR A 525 18.68 -8.74 7.92
C THR A 525 17.78 -9.88 7.44
N ILE A 526 16.67 -10.10 8.13
CA ILE A 526 15.65 -11.12 7.82
C ILE A 526 14.31 -10.42 7.65
N MET A 527 13.60 -10.80 6.61
CA MET A 527 12.29 -10.28 6.28
C MET A 527 11.23 -11.34 6.53
N LYS A 528 10.05 -10.92 7.00
CA LYS A 528 8.93 -11.83 7.28
C LYS A 528 7.60 -11.18 6.86
N ASN A 529 6.73 -11.96 6.23
CA ASN A 529 5.42 -11.48 5.76
C ASN A 529 4.39 -11.31 6.88
N ILE A 530 4.50 -12.07 7.97
CA ILE A 530 3.60 -12.01 9.14
C ILE A 530 4.37 -11.60 10.39
N ARG A 531 3.67 -11.21 11.47
CA ARG A 531 4.27 -10.87 12.77
C ARG A 531 5.18 -12.01 13.28
N ILE A 532 6.35 -11.65 13.82
CA ILE A 532 7.27 -12.62 14.46
C ILE A 532 6.61 -13.23 15.71
N CYS A 533 6.74 -14.53 15.91
CA CYS A 533 6.23 -15.18 17.13
C CYS A 533 7.17 -14.94 18.33
N VAL A 534 6.62 -15.10 19.54
CA VAL A 534 7.35 -14.95 20.82
C VAL A 534 8.61 -15.82 20.86
N ASP A 535 8.49 -17.08 20.43
CA ASP A 535 9.59 -18.03 20.41
C ASP A 535 10.73 -17.59 19.46
N CYS A 536 10.40 -17.19 18.23
CA CYS A 536 11.38 -16.66 17.28
C CYS A 536 12.00 -15.35 17.78
N HIS A 537 11.23 -14.47 18.42
CA HIS A 537 11.74 -13.23 19.00
C HIS A 537 12.79 -13.51 20.09
N ASN A 538 12.47 -14.39 21.04
CA ASN A 538 13.39 -14.81 22.10
C ASN A 538 14.62 -15.53 21.55
N PHE A 539 14.43 -16.39 20.54
CA PHE A 539 15.53 -17.06 19.85
C PHE A 539 16.50 -16.07 19.21
N MET A 540 16.00 -15.06 18.48
CA MET A 540 16.84 -14.04 17.82
C MET A 540 17.61 -13.18 18.83
N LYS A 541 16.97 -12.85 19.96
CA LYS A 541 17.59 -12.11 21.07
C LYS A 541 18.81 -12.84 21.64
N LEU A 542 18.68 -14.14 21.91
CA LEU A 542 19.79 -14.97 22.40
C LEU A 542 20.83 -15.25 21.30
N ALA A 543 20.39 -15.46 20.05
CA ALA A 543 21.28 -15.69 18.92
C ALA A 543 22.17 -14.47 18.62
N SER A 544 21.64 -13.24 18.74
CA SER A 544 22.43 -12.02 18.55
C SER A 544 23.64 -11.95 19.49
N ASP A 545 23.44 -12.34 20.76
CA ASP A 545 24.50 -12.37 21.76
C ASP A 545 25.52 -13.47 21.48
N LEU A 546 25.04 -14.71 21.25
CA LEU A 546 25.88 -15.86 20.94
C LEU A 546 26.77 -15.66 19.70
N LEU A 547 26.25 -14.95 18.70
CA LEU A 547 26.96 -14.66 17.46
C LEU A 547 27.76 -13.37 17.52
N SER A 548 27.55 -12.54 18.54
CA SER A 548 28.08 -11.17 18.64
C SER A 548 27.80 -10.35 17.37
N LYS A 549 26.58 -10.49 16.83
CA LYS A 549 26.10 -9.82 15.61
C LYS A 549 24.77 -9.15 15.85
N GLU A 550 24.58 -8.02 15.18
CA GLU A 550 23.26 -7.39 15.13
C GLU A 550 22.38 -8.20 14.17
N ILE A 551 21.18 -8.58 14.63
CA ILE A 551 20.19 -9.27 13.80
C ILE A 551 19.00 -8.32 13.68
N VAL A 552 18.58 -8.01 12.46
CA VAL A 552 17.43 -7.17 12.17
C VAL A 552 16.35 -8.04 11.55
N VAL A 553 15.22 -8.19 12.23
CA VAL A 553 14.06 -8.87 11.66
C VAL A 553 12.96 -7.85 11.40
N ARG A 554 12.52 -7.72 10.15
CA ARG A 554 11.33 -6.95 9.82
C ARG A 554 10.14 -7.89 9.68
N ASP A 555 9.11 -7.67 10.47
CA ASP A 555 7.84 -8.35 10.31
C ASP A 555 6.82 -7.49 9.54
N SER A 556 5.56 -7.91 9.51
CA SER A 556 4.47 -7.18 8.84
C SER A 556 4.28 -5.76 9.37
N ASN A 557 4.68 -5.49 10.61
CA ASN A 557 4.34 -4.27 11.34
C ASN A 557 5.55 -3.37 11.59
N ARG A 558 6.73 -3.93 11.90
CA ARG A 558 7.90 -3.17 12.35
C ARG A 558 9.24 -3.89 12.19
N PHE A 559 10.32 -3.13 12.43
CA PHE A 559 11.67 -3.65 12.61
C PHE A 559 11.95 -4.01 14.07
N HIS A 560 12.51 -5.19 14.26
CA HIS A 560 13.09 -5.68 15.51
C HIS A 560 14.60 -5.74 15.34
N ARG A 561 15.34 -4.87 16.04
CA ARG A 561 16.80 -4.88 16.05
C ARG A 561 17.27 -5.57 17.31
N PHE A 562 17.87 -6.74 17.14
CA PHE A 562 18.45 -7.55 18.20
C PHE A 562 19.94 -7.26 18.31
N LYS A 563 20.36 -6.82 19.49
CA LYS A 563 21.76 -6.53 19.81
C LYS A 563 22.02 -6.81 21.28
N ASN A 564 23.02 -7.62 21.60
CA ASN A 564 23.48 -7.90 22.97
C ASN A 564 22.33 -8.34 23.92
N LYS A 565 21.48 -9.28 23.49
CA LYS A 565 20.26 -9.70 24.21
C LYS A 565 19.19 -8.62 24.40
N PHE A 566 19.22 -7.51 23.70
CA PHE A 566 18.13 -6.52 23.71
C PHE A 566 17.47 -6.47 22.34
N CYS A 567 16.16 -6.23 22.32
CA CYS A 567 15.42 -5.90 21.11
C CYS A 567 14.99 -4.43 21.16
N SER A 568 15.01 -3.73 20.02
CA SER A 568 14.51 -2.35 19.88
C SER A 568 13.05 -2.15 20.31
N CYS A 569 12.27 -3.22 20.44
CA CYS A 569 10.90 -3.14 20.94
C CYS A 569 10.76 -3.26 22.47
N ASN A 570 11.86 -3.32 23.23
CA ASN A 570 11.84 -3.47 24.69
C ASN A 570 10.96 -4.63 25.18
N ASP A 571 10.94 -5.73 24.44
CA ASP A 571 10.09 -6.90 24.70
C ASP A 571 8.57 -6.59 24.72
N TYR A 572 8.15 -5.45 24.17
CA TYR A 572 6.77 -5.04 23.99
C TYR A 572 6.29 -5.41 22.58
N TRP A 573 5.95 -6.69 22.38
CA TRP A 573 5.41 -7.23 21.13
C TRP A 573 4.12 -8.03 21.30
#